data_AF-A0A316WSF0-F1
#
_entry.id   AF-A0A316WSF0-F1
#
_cell.length_a   1.000
_cell.length_b   1.000
_cell.length_c   1.000
_cell.angle_alpha   90.00
_cell.angle_beta   90.00
_cell.angle_gamma   90.00
#
_symmetry.space_group_name_H-M   'P 1'
#
loop_
_entity.id
_entity.type
_entity.pdbx_description
1 polymer ?
#
loop_
_entity_poly.entity_id
_entity_poly.type
_entity_poly.pdbx_seq_one_letter_code
_entity_poly.pdbx_strand_id
1 'polypeptide(L)'
;MADWCYNNVLFEGEYLLILQIKELFVLMAEKEKQEKKGQLPDWIKADEGYFFDICWDECDTLTYQTKYRPNINRLAEIANEYDCHFECQYEELANGRYGKATYIEGIFEHIYLEAKDFQKIHFDENTDQYHFEGETYESQNDLLEMMLERKITGLMNNNQNPPS
;
A
#
# COMPACT_ATOMS: atom_id res chain seq x y z
N MET A 1 5.05 -18.46 8.29
CA MET A 1 4.56 -18.26 6.92
C MET A 1 5.29 -17.07 6.34
N ALA A 2 5.37 -16.91 5.01
CA ALA A 2 5.85 -15.66 4.46
C ALA A 2 4.72 -14.65 4.65
N ASP A 3 4.96 -13.62 5.47
CA ASP A 3 4.02 -12.51 5.63
C ASP A 3 4.19 -11.64 4.39
N TRP A 4 3.21 -11.72 3.50
CA TRP A 4 3.18 -10.97 2.25
C TRP A 4 2.47 -9.65 2.49
N CYS A 5 3.10 -8.56 2.05
CA CYS A 5 2.48 -7.25 1.99
C CYS A 5 1.94 -7.04 0.58
N TYR A 6 0.64 -6.85 0.45
CA TYR A 6 -0.02 -6.51 -0.81
C TYR A 6 0.08 -5.00 -1.04
N ASN A 7 0.37 -4.61 -2.27
CA ASN A 7 0.57 -3.23 -2.67
C ASN A 7 -0.27 -2.97 -3.91
N ASN A 8 -1.00 -1.88 -3.90
CA ASN A 8 -1.80 -1.34 -5.00
C ASN A 8 -1.29 0.08 -5.28
N VAL A 9 -0.86 0.34 -6.52
CA VAL A 9 -0.15 1.55 -6.90
C VAL A 9 -0.77 2.16 -8.14
N LEU A 10 -1.11 3.43 -8.04
CA LEU A 10 -1.46 4.28 -9.18
C LEU A 10 -0.30 5.22 -9.46
N PHE A 11 0.22 5.20 -10.69
CA PHE A 11 1.18 6.17 -11.17
C PHE A 11 0.48 7.26 -11.98
N GLU A 12 0.87 8.52 -11.76
CA GLU A 12 0.33 9.66 -12.47
C GLU A 12 1.46 10.55 -13.00
N GLY A 13 1.35 11.02 -14.24
CA GLY A 13 2.41 11.82 -14.87
C GLY A 13 2.22 11.94 -16.37
N GLU A 14 3.31 12.24 -17.07
CA GLU A 14 3.30 12.30 -18.54
C GLU A 14 3.00 10.92 -19.13
N TYR A 15 2.08 10.87 -20.11
CA TYR A 15 1.51 9.62 -20.63
C TYR A 15 2.58 8.66 -21.18
N LEU A 16 3.56 9.15 -21.93
CA LEU A 16 4.61 8.29 -22.48
C LEU A 16 5.51 7.74 -21.37
N LEU A 17 5.78 8.50 -20.32
CA LEU A 17 6.54 8.02 -19.15
C LEU A 17 5.76 6.95 -18.38
N ILE A 18 4.45 7.12 -18.19
CA ILE A 18 3.61 6.06 -17.57
C ILE A 18 3.58 4.79 -18.41
N LEU A 19 3.54 4.89 -19.74
CA LEU A 19 3.66 3.72 -20.62
C LEU A 19 5.01 2.99 -20.47
N GLN A 20 6.10 3.73 -20.26
CA GLN A 20 7.41 3.12 -20.02
C GLN A 20 7.47 2.41 -18.65
N ILE A 21 6.84 2.98 -17.61
CA ILE A 21 6.70 2.31 -16.31
C ILE A 21 5.88 1.02 -16.47
N LYS A 22 4.77 1.06 -17.21
CA LYS A 22 3.95 -0.12 -17.50
C LYS A 22 4.76 -1.21 -18.20
N GLU A 23 5.51 -0.85 -19.24
CA GLU A 23 6.38 -1.79 -19.96
C GLU A 23 7.44 -2.40 -19.03
N LEU A 24 8.08 -1.59 -18.18
CA LEU A 24 9.02 -2.05 -17.16
C LEU A 24 8.41 -3.11 -16.25
N PHE A 25 7.21 -2.87 -15.69
CA PHE A 25 6.55 -3.83 -14.80
C PHE A 25 6.08 -5.09 -15.53
N VAL A 26 5.62 -4.98 -16.78
CA VAL A 26 5.27 -6.15 -17.61
C VAL A 26 6.50 -7.04 -17.84
N LEU A 27 7.64 -6.46 -18.21
CA LEU A 27 8.89 -7.19 -18.40
C LEU A 27 9.39 -7.83 -17.10
N MET A 28 9.28 -7.11 -15.97
CA MET A 28 9.60 -7.69 -14.66
C MET A 28 8.66 -8.85 -14.32
N ALA A 29 7.36 -8.75 -14.57
CA ALA A 29 6.42 -9.85 -14.33
C ALA A 29 6.75 -11.10 -15.18
N GLU A 30 7.18 -10.92 -16.43
CA GLU A 30 7.64 -12.02 -17.28
C GLU A 30 8.93 -12.66 -16.74
N LYS A 31 9.90 -11.85 -16.33
CA LYS A 31 11.16 -12.31 -15.75
C LYS A 31 10.95 -13.03 -14.42
N GLU A 32 10.02 -12.55 -13.59
CA GLU A 32 9.60 -13.23 -12.36
C GLU A 32 9.11 -14.65 -12.65
N LYS A 33 8.26 -14.84 -13.67
CA LYS A 33 7.75 -16.16 -14.06
C LYS A 33 8.86 -17.11 -14.52
N GLN A 34 9.84 -16.58 -15.26
CA GLN A 34 10.96 -17.37 -15.78
C GLN A 34 11.93 -17.77 -14.66
N GLU A 35 12.30 -16.83 -13.80
CA GLU A 35 13.33 -17.02 -12.78
C GLU A 35 12.79 -17.55 -11.45
N LYS A 36 11.47 -17.43 -11.22
CA LYS A 36 10.77 -17.74 -9.97
C LYS A 36 11.34 -17.00 -8.77
N LYS A 37 11.68 -15.72 -8.99
CA LYS A 37 12.30 -14.84 -8.00
C LYS A 37 11.72 -13.44 -8.18
N GLY A 38 11.62 -12.72 -7.06
CA GLY A 38 11.20 -11.32 -7.08
C GLY A 38 12.16 -10.46 -7.89
N GLN A 39 11.63 -9.40 -8.46
CA GLN A 39 12.33 -8.58 -9.44
C GLN A 39 12.55 -7.17 -8.92
N LEU A 40 13.55 -6.52 -9.49
CA LEU A 40 13.84 -5.10 -9.35
C LEU A 40 14.21 -4.56 -10.74
N PRO A 41 13.96 -3.28 -11.03
CA PRO A 41 14.55 -2.62 -12.18
C PRO A 41 16.08 -2.74 -12.16
N ASP A 42 16.71 -2.98 -13.31
CA ASP A 42 18.15 -3.30 -13.38
C ASP A 42 19.06 -2.18 -12.84
N TRP A 43 18.57 -0.94 -12.84
CA TRP A 43 19.27 0.23 -12.31
C TRP A 43 19.14 0.38 -10.78
N ILE A 44 18.15 -0.24 -10.15
CA ILE A 44 18.02 -0.24 -8.69
C ILE A 44 19.00 -1.27 -8.10
N LYS A 45 20.01 -0.78 -7.37
CA LYS A 45 20.99 -1.61 -6.67
C LYS A 45 20.61 -1.75 -5.21
N ALA A 46 19.72 -2.70 -4.93
CA ALA A 46 19.29 -3.01 -3.58
C ALA A 46 19.21 -4.52 -3.34
N ASP A 47 19.48 -4.92 -2.10
CA ASP A 47 19.35 -6.31 -1.64
C ASP A 47 17.95 -6.62 -1.06
N GLU A 48 17.04 -5.62 -1.08
CA GLU A 48 15.70 -5.73 -0.54
C GLU A 48 14.68 -4.86 -1.30
N GLY A 49 13.39 -5.13 -1.05
CA GLY A 49 12.27 -4.44 -1.70
C GLY A 49 11.93 -4.99 -3.08
N TYR A 50 12.23 -6.26 -3.33
CA TYR A 50 11.84 -6.95 -4.55
C TYR A 50 10.32 -7.01 -4.70
N PHE A 51 9.86 -6.85 -5.94
CA PHE A 51 8.47 -7.00 -6.34
C PHE A 51 8.19 -8.47 -6.69
N PHE A 52 7.05 -8.99 -6.22
CA PHE A 52 6.57 -10.35 -6.48
C PHE A 52 5.11 -10.30 -6.93
N ASP A 53 4.62 -11.34 -7.59
CA ASP A 53 3.25 -11.45 -8.08
C ASP A 53 2.80 -10.17 -8.83
N ILE A 54 3.68 -9.68 -9.69
CA ILE A 54 3.52 -8.40 -10.36
C ILE A 54 2.40 -8.48 -11.40
N CYS A 55 1.43 -7.58 -11.31
CA CYS A 55 0.33 -7.45 -12.25
C CYS A 55 0.00 -5.99 -12.52
N TRP A 56 -0.01 -5.59 -13.79
CA TRP A 56 -0.59 -4.33 -14.22
C TRP A 56 -1.99 -4.62 -14.77
N ASP A 57 -3.02 -4.10 -14.13
CA ASP A 57 -4.40 -4.46 -14.44
C ASP A 57 -5.03 -3.59 -15.54
N GLU A 58 -6.29 -3.89 -15.87
CA GLU A 58 -7.07 -3.19 -16.90
C GLU A 58 -7.50 -1.77 -16.47
N CYS A 59 -7.44 -1.47 -15.16
CA CYS A 59 -7.75 -0.17 -14.58
C CYS A 59 -6.49 0.72 -14.45
N ASP A 60 -5.41 0.37 -15.14
CA ASP A 60 -4.10 1.02 -15.07
C ASP A 60 -3.51 1.11 -13.66
N THR A 61 -3.83 0.12 -12.83
CA THR A 61 -3.31 -0.03 -11.48
C THR A 61 -2.25 -1.12 -11.44
N LEU A 62 -1.12 -0.82 -10.83
CA LEU A 62 -0.08 -1.80 -10.54
C LEU A 62 -0.38 -2.48 -9.21
N THR A 63 -0.46 -3.81 -9.21
CA THR A 63 -0.55 -4.63 -8.01
C THR A 63 0.65 -5.56 -7.90
N TYR A 64 1.16 -5.75 -6.68
CA TYR A 64 2.26 -6.67 -6.40
C TYR A 64 2.35 -6.98 -4.91
N GLN A 65 3.17 -7.97 -4.58
CA GLN A 65 3.51 -8.36 -3.23
C GLN A 65 4.97 -8.05 -2.89
N THR A 66 5.22 -7.79 -1.62
CA THR A 66 6.56 -7.66 -1.02
C THR A 66 6.64 -8.51 0.23
N LYS A 67 7.86 -8.86 0.66
CA LYS A 67 8.04 -9.61 1.91
C LYS A 67 8.03 -8.65 3.11
N TYR A 68 7.18 -8.93 4.10
CA TYR A 68 7.10 -8.31 5.43
C TYR A 68 6.69 -6.82 5.49
N ARG A 69 6.98 -6.03 4.46
CA ARG A 69 6.77 -4.58 4.46
C ARG A 69 6.69 -4.04 3.04
N PRO A 70 5.94 -2.94 2.81
CA PRO A 70 5.91 -2.30 1.51
C PRO A 70 7.32 -1.78 1.15
N ASN A 71 7.64 -1.78 -0.14
CA ASN A 71 8.92 -1.32 -0.68
C ASN A 71 8.82 0.13 -1.19
N ILE A 72 8.16 1.01 -0.44
CA ILE A 72 7.83 2.37 -0.88
C ILE A 72 9.03 3.19 -1.39
N ASN A 73 10.21 2.99 -0.80
CA ASN A 73 11.44 3.64 -1.28
C ASN A 73 11.78 3.25 -2.72
N ARG A 74 11.51 2.00 -3.12
CA ARG A 74 11.67 1.54 -4.51
C ARG A 74 10.69 2.22 -5.45
N LEU A 75 9.44 2.44 -5.02
CA LEU A 75 8.46 3.21 -5.79
C LEU A 75 8.92 4.67 -5.96
N ALA A 76 9.47 5.29 -4.91
CA ALA A 76 10.02 6.64 -5.00
C ALA A 76 11.23 6.73 -5.93
N GLU A 77 12.10 5.72 -5.95
CA GLU A 77 13.20 5.65 -6.93
C GLU A 77 12.68 5.56 -8.37
N ILE A 78 11.65 4.72 -8.61
CA ILE A 78 11.00 4.61 -9.93
C ILE A 78 10.33 5.93 -10.32
N ALA A 79 9.55 6.52 -9.42
CA ALA A 79 8.87 7.78 -9.71
C ALA A 79 9.82 8.94 -9.99
N ASN A 80 10.98 8.96 -9.34
CA ASN A 80 12.04 9.91 -9.65
C ASN A 80 12.69 9.68 -11.02
N GLU A 81 12.94 8.42 -11.40
CA GLU A 81 13.54 8.10 -12.69
C GLU A 81 12.63 8.52 -13.86
N TYR A 82 11.31 8.40 -13.67
CA TYR A 82 10.30 8.69 -14.70
C TYR A 82 9.57 10.02 -14.50
N ASP A 83 10.07 10.92 -13.65
CA ASP A 83 9.49 12.25 -13.38
C ASP A 83 7.95 12.21 -13.20
N CYS A 84 7.50 11.30 -12.34
CA CYS A 84 6.08 11.05 -12.11
C CYS A 84 5.71 11.03 -10.62
N HIS A 85 4.43 10.84 -10.37
CA HIS A 85 3.83 10.73 -9.05
C HIS A 85 3.33 9.31 -8.82
N PHE A 86 3.19 8.94 -7.55
CA PHE A 86 2.45 7.73 -7.22
C PHE A 86 1.60 7.91 -5.97
N GLU A 87 0.51 7.15 -5.94
CA GLU A 87 -0.21 6.78 -4.76
C GLU A 87 -0.10 5.27 -4.58
N CYS A 88 0.26 4.83 -3.37
CA CYS A 88 0.38 3.42 -3.02
C CYS A 88 -0.41 3.13 -1.77
N GLN A 89 -1.42 2.28 -1.89
CA GLN A 89 -2.10 1.66 -0.76
C GLN A 89 -1.50 0.27 -0.53
N TYR A 90 -1.28 -0.10 0.71
CA TYR A 90 -0.70 -1.40 1.04
C TYR A 90 -1.29 -1.99 2.31
N GLU A 91 -1.30 -3.31 2.36
CA GLU A 91 -1.75 -4.07 3.52
C GLU A 91 -0.82 -5.24 3.83
N GLU A 92 -0.54 -5.42 5.10
CA GLU A 92 0.16 -6.57 5.66
C GLU A 92 -0.51 -6.87 7.01
N LEU A 93 -1.63 -7.57 6.92
CA LEU A 93 -2.54 -7.76 8.06
C LEU A 93 -1.95 -8.70 9.13
N ALA A 94 -0.99 -9.56 8.80
CA ALA A 94 -0.42 -10.49 9.77
C ALA A 94 0.40 -9.78 10.85
N ASN A 95 1.04 -8.65 10.54
CA ASN A 95 1.68 -7.78 11.54
C ASN A 95 0.94 -6.46 11.78
N GLY A 96 -0.35 -6.36 11.38
CA GLY A 96 -1.19 -5.21 11.67
C GLY A 96 -0.67 -3.92 11.03
N ARG A 97 -0.44 -3.97 9.71
CA ARG A 97 -0.08 -2.80 8.90
C ARG A 97 -1.08 -2.60 7.78
N TYR A 98 -1.56 -1.38 7.67
CA TYR A 98 -2.39 -0.94 6.57
C TYR A 98 -2.09 0.54 6.36
N GLY A 99 -1.77 0.95 5.14
CA GLY A 99 -1.32 2.32 4.94
C GLY A 99 -1.36 2.80 3.52
N LYS A 100 -1.06 4.09 3.40
CA LYS A 100 -0.99 4.84 2.16
C LYS A 100 0.31 5.63 2.12
N ALA A 101 0.98 5.56 0.98
CA ALA A 101 2.14 6.38 0.67
C ALA A 101 1.87 7.17 -0.60
N THR A 102 2.29 8.43 -0.61
CA THR A 102 2.19 9.29 -1.79
C THR A 102 3.55 9.89 -2.09
N TYR A 103 3.81 10.11 -3.37
CA TYR A 103 4.96 10.86 -3.85
C TYR A 103 4.47 11.84 -4.90
N ILE A 104 4.36 13.11 -4.52
CA ILE A 104 3.77 14.17 -5.35
C ILE A 104 4.74 15.34 -5.34
N GLU A 105 5.17 15.78 -6.52
CA GLU A 105 6.10 16.92 -6.69
C GLU A 105 7.37 16.82 -5.83
N GLY A 106 7.92 15.62 -5.65
CA GLY A 106 9.12 15.39 -4.84
C GLY A 106 8.86 15.31 -3.32
N ILE A 107 7.61 15.47 -2.89
CA ILE A 107 7.20 15.37 -1.50
C ILE A 107 6.73 13.94 -1.23
N PHE A 108 7.39 13.31 -0.26
CA PHE A 108 7.06 11.96 0.18
C PHE A 108 6.23 12.01 1.47
N GLU A 109 5.02 11.44 1.43
CA GLU A 109 4.19 11.25 2.62
C GLU A 109 3.87 9.77 2.82
N HIS A 110 3.91 9.32 4.07
CA HIS A 110 3.65 7.93 4.42
C HIS A 110 2.87 7.85 5.72
N ILE A 111 1.62 7.44 5.62
CA ILE A 111 0.68 7.36 6.74
C ILE A 111 0.15 5.95 6.81
N TYR A 112 0.15 5.36 8.00
CA TYR A 112 -0.28 3.98 8.18
C TYR A 112 -0.87 3.73 9.56
N LEU A 113 -1.80 2.78 9.63
CA LEU A 113 -2.29 2.21 10.86
C LEU A 113 -1.22 1.31 11.46
N GLU A 114 -0.96 1.51 12.74
CA GLU A 114 0.02 0.74 13.51
C GLU A 114 -0.68 -0.30 14.37
N ALA A 115 0.04 -1.27 14.93
CA ALA A 115 -0.54 -2.31 15.79
C ALA A 115 -1.47 -1.76 16.89
N LYS A 116 -1.17 -0.58 17.47
CA LYS A 116 -2.02 0.10 18.47
C LYS A 116 -3.38 0.56 17.93
N ASP A 117 -3.47 0.86 16.64
CA ASP A 117 -4.72 1.24 15.98
C ASP A 117 -5.58 0.00 15.77
N PHE A 118 -4.99 -1.11 15.34
CA PHE A 118 -5.67 -2.42 15.20
C PHE A 118 -6.18 -2.97 16.54
N GLN A 119 -5.47 -2.74 17.65
CA GLN A 119 -5.91 -3.15 18.99
C GLN A 119 -7.23 -2.51 19.44
N LYS A 120 -7.69 -1.44 18.77
CA LYS A 120 -8.97 -0.79 19.04
C LYS A 120 -10.15 -1.48 18.33
N ILE A 121 -9.86 -2.40 17.41
CA ILE A 121 -10.85 -3.14 16.64
C ILE A 121 -11.16 -4.45 17.39
N HIS A 122 -12.44 -4.76 17.53
CA HIS A 122 -12.91 -6.03 18.06
C HIS A 122 -13.70 -6.78 16.98
N PHE A 123 -13.39 -8.05 16.73
CA PHE A 123 -14.18 -8.91 15.86
C PHE A 123 -15.13 -9.78 16.69
N ASP A 124 -16.44 -9.71 16.45
CA ASP A 124 -17.44 -10.57 17.09
C ASP A 124 -17.72 -11.79 16.20
N GLU A 125 -17.23 -12.95 16.63
CA GLU A 125 -17.40 -14.22 15.90
C GLU A 125 -18.87 -14.68 15.81
N ASN A 126 -19.77 -14.19 16.68
CA ASN A 126 -21.17 -14.60 16.66
C ASN A 126 -21.97 -13.88 15.57
N THR A 127 -21.63 -12.62 15.32
CA THR A 127 -22.31 -11.77 14.33
C THR A 127 -21.52 -11.63 13.03
N ASP A 128 -20.26 -12.10 13.00
CA ASP A 128 -19.33 -11.95 11.86
C ASP A 128 -19.11 -10.47 11.52
N GLN A 129 -18.95 -9.63 12.56
CA GLN A 129 -18.84 -8.18 12.42
C GLN A 129 -17.64 -7.60 13.19
N TYR A 130 -17.14 -6.47 12.69
CA TYR A 130 -16.10 -5.68 13.32
C TYR A 130 -16.70 -4.52 14.11
N HIS A 131 -16.15 -4.25 15.28
CA HIS A 131 -16.57 -3.19 16.17
C HIS A 131 -15.42 -2.20 16.39
N PHE A 132 -15.71 -0.92 16.24
CA PHE A 132 -14.77 0.18 16.47
C PHE A 132 -15.54 1.42 16.96
N GLU A 133 -15.10 2.04 18.06
CA GLU A 133 -15.70 3.25 18.64
C GLU A 133 -17.24 3.20 18.85
N GLY A 134 -17.80 2.01 19.08
CA GLY A 134 -19.24 1.82 19.30
C GLY A 134 -20.08 1.65 18.03
N GLU A 135 -19.44 1.64 16.86
CA GLU A 135 -20.05 1.33 15.56
C GLU A 135 -19.72 -0.10 15.11
N THR A 136 -20.55 -0.64 14.21
CA THR A 136 -20.43 -1.98 13.62
C THR A 136 -20.14 -1.90 12.14
N TYR A 137 -19.22 -2.74 11.67
CA TYR A 137 -18.74 -2.80 10.29
C TYR A 137 -18.75 -4.24 9.80
N GLU A 138 -19.23 -4.47 8.58
CA GLU A 138 -19.29 -5.81 7.98
C GLU A 138 -17.98 -6.19 7.26
N SER A 139 -17.19 -5.20 6.84
CA SER A 139 -15.96 -5.36 6.08
C SER A 139 -14.76 -4.84 6.88
N GLN A 140 -13.74 -5.68 7.05
CA GLN A 140 -12.47 -5.26 7.65
C GLN A 140 -11.81 -4.18 6.80
N ASN A 141 -11.86 -4.33 5.47
CA ASN A 141 -11.21 -3.41 4.55
C ASN A 141 -11.82 -2.02 4.64
N ASP A 142 -13.16 -1.93 4.63
CA ASP A 142 -13.88 -0.65 4.73
C ASP A 142 -13.59 0.05 6.07
N LEU A 143 -13.52 -0.73 7.16
CA LEU A 143 -13.13 -0.23 8.48
C LEU A 143 -11.70 0.32 8.47
N LEU A 144 -10.73 -0.43 7.92
CA LEU A 144 -9.33 -0.01 7.86
C LEU A 144 -9.13 1.21 6.96
N GLU A 145 -9.84 1.29 5.83
CA GLU A 145 -9.84 2.44 4.93
C GLU A 145 -10.35 3.70 5.64
N MET A 146 -11.53 3.61 6.27
CA MET A 146 -12.10 4.70 7.06
C MET A 146 -11.18 5.14 8.20
N MET A 147 -10.58 4.18 8.92
CA MET A 147 -9.62 4.47 9.98
C MET A 147 -8.40 5.21 9.44
N LEU A 148 -7.82 4.74 8.34
CA LEU A 148 -6.67 5.39 7.72
C LEU A 148 -7.00 6.82 7.26
N GLU A 149 -8.16 7.02 6.64
CA GLU A 149 -8.61 8.34 6.20
C GLU A 149 -8.84 9.30 7.37
N ARG A 150 -9.43 8.84 8.48
CA ARG A 150 -9.51 9.63 9.73
C ARG A 150 -8.12 9.99 10.26
N LYS A 151 -7.11 9.14 10.07
CA LYS A 151 -5.72 9.41 10.50
C LYS A 151 -5.06 10.46 9.61
N ILE A 152 -5.26 10.36 8.29
CA ILE A 152 -4.76 11.32 7.30
C ILE A 152 -5.37 12.71 7.53
N THR A 153 -6.68 12.78 7.76
CA THR A 153 -7.41 14.04 8.00
C THR A 153 -7.23 14.60 9.42
N GLY A 154 -6.50 13.91 10.29
CA GLY A 154 -6.25 14.33 11.69
C GLY A 154 -7.44 14.13 12.64
N LEU A 155 -8.54 13.52 12.18
CA LEU A 155 -9.76 13.28 12.97
C LEU A 155 -9.59 12.19 14.04
N MET A 156 -8.61 11.29 13.89
CA MET A 156 -8.30 10.23 14.87
C MET A 156 -7.90 10.73 16.27
N ASN A 157 -7.47 11.99 16.43
CA ASN A 157 -6.97 12.52 17.71
C ASN A 157 -7.97 13.42 18.46
N ASN A 158 -9.15 13.71 17.88
CA ASN A 158 -10.08 14.71 18.43
C ASN A 158 -11.18 14.15 19.34
N ASN A 159 -11.25 12.84 19.57
CA ASN A 159 -12.28 12.21 20.43
C ASN A 159 -11.97 12.23 21.94
N GLN A 160 -11.07 13.10 22.41
CA GLN A 160 -10.89 13.39 23.84
C GLN A 160 -11.34 14.83 24.16
N ASN A 161 -12.66 15.05 24.21
CA ASN A 161 -13.37 15.85 25.22
C ASN A 161 -14.83 16.06 24.79
N PRO A 162 -15.84 15.60 25.54
CA PRO A 162 -17.19 16.12 25.38
C PRO A 162 -17.21 17.60 25.82
N PRO A 163 -17.91 18.50 25.11
CA PRO A 163 -18.13 19.85 25.60
C PRO A 163 -18.88 19.81 26.93
N SER A 164 -18.33 20.52 27.91
CA SER A 164 -18.90 20.72 29.25
C SER A 164 -20.18 21.54 29.22
#